data_AF-E6QGF9-F1
#
_entry.id   AF-E6QGF9-F1
#
_cell.length_a   1.000
_cell.length_b   1.000
_cell.length_c   1.000
_cell.angle_alpha   90.00
_cell.angle_beta   90.00
_cell.angle_gamma   90.00
#
_symmetry.space_group_name_H-M   'P 1'
#
loop_
_entity.id
_entity.type
_entity.pdbx_description
1 polymer ?
#
loop_
_entity_poly.entity_id
_entity_poly.type
_entity_poly.pdbx_seq_one_letter_code
_entity_poly.pdbx_strand_id
1 'polypeptide(L)' 'MRDFIAWYNHEHRHSRICFVTPAQGHRGDDHALLAKRHGLYEAAKARNPARWSGGTRNWTSVGAVDLNSQRQDKKAA' A
#
# COMPACT_ATOMS: atom_id res chain seq x y z
N MET A 1 11.72 7.85 -20.76
CA MET A 1 12.02 8.06 -19.31
C MET A 1 10.93 8.89 -18.63
N ARG A 2 10.58 10.08 -19.12
CA ARG A 2 9.52 10.92 -18.53
C ARG A 2 8.17 10.20 -18.44
N ASP A 3 7.76 9.51 -19.50
CA ASP A 3 6.47 8.78 -19.52
C ASP A 3 6.47 7.63 -18.53
N PHE A 4 7.58 6.91 -18.42
CA PHE A 4 7.74 5.86 -17.41
C PHE A 4 7.64 6.41 -15.99
N ILE A 5 8.28 7.55 -15.69
CA ILE A 5 8.23 8.18 -14.37
C ILE A 5 6.79 8.61 -14.03
N ALA A 6 6.09 9.22 -14.99
CA ALA A 6 4.71 9.64 -14.81
C ALA A 6 3.82 8.42 -14.52
N TRP A 7 3.92 7.38 -15.35
CA TRP A 7 3.19 6.13 -15.16
C TRP A 7 3.51 5.46 -13.81
N TYR A 8 4.79 5.32 -13.46
CA TYR A 8 5.25 4.67 -12.23
C TYR A 8 4.68 5.35 -10.98
N ASN A 9 4.63 6.69 -10.98
CA ASN A 9 4.21 7.48 -9.82
C ASN A 9 2.69 7.70 -9.74
N HIS A 10 2.00 7.76 -10.88
CA HIS A 10 0.60 8.20 -10.92
C HIS A 10 -0.40 7.13 -11.38
N GLU A 11 0.05 6.09 -12.07
CA GLU A 11 -0.84 5.08 -12.66
C GLU A 11 -0.55 3.67 -12.14
N HIS A 12 0.72 3.29 -12.06
CA HIS A 12 1.14 1.98 -11.61
C HIS A 12 0.87 1.80 -10.12
N ARG A 13 0.06 0.78 -9.79
CA ARG A 13 -0.28 0.43 -8.41
C ARG A 13 0.67 -0.64 -7.92
N HIS A 14 1.49 -0.27 -6.93
CA HIS A 14 2.59 -1.12 -6.47
C HIS A 14 2.10 -2.10 -5.41
N SER A 15 2.37 -3.39 -5.62
CA SER A 15 1.94 -4.46 -4.69
C SER A 15 2.53 -4.32 -3.28
N ARG A 16 3.74 -3.73 -3.16
CA ARG A 16 4.44 -3.50 -1.89
C ARG A 16 3.78 -2.43 -1.02
N ILE A 17 3.00 -1.52 -1.62
CA ILE A 17 2.22 -0.50 -0.91
C ILE A 17 0.71 -0.74 -1.11
N CYS A 18 0.30 -2.01 -1.02
CA CYS A 18 -1.12 -2.40 -1.05
C CYS A 18 -1.89 -1.91 -2.29
N PHE A 19 -1.22 -1.89 -3.45
CA PHE A 19 -1.78 -1.46 -4.74
C PHE A 19 -2.32 -0.02 -4.73
N VAL A 20 -1.58 0.90 -4.12
CA VAL A 20 -1.73 2.34 -4.32
C VAL A 20 -0.58 2.85 -5.19
N THR A 21 -0.72 4.06 -5.73
CA THR A 21 0.37 4.71 -6.46
C THR A 21 1.26 5.48 -5.49
N PRO A 22 2.56 5.68 -5.79
CA PRO A 22 3.44 6.46 -4.92
C PRO A 22 2.87 7.85 -4.66
N ALA A 23 2.33 8.52 -5.69
CA ALA A 23 1.73 9.84 -5.54
C ALA A 23 0.50 9.84 -4.62
N GLN A 24 -0.32 8.77 -4.60
CA GLN A 24 -1.44 8.64 -3.66
C GLN A 24 -0.95 8.48 -2.22
N GLY A 25 0.06 7.64 -2.00
CA GLY A 25 0.68 7.48 -0.68
C GLY A 25 1.29 8.78 -0.17
N HIS A 26 2.01 9.52 -1.02
CA HIS A 26 2.60 10.81 -0.65
C HIS A 26 1.58 11.88 -0.27
N ARG A 27 0.37 11.84 -0.83
CA ARG A 27 -0.73 12.75 -0.45
C ARG A 27 -1.55 12.26 0.74
N GLY A 28 -1.33 11.03 1.21
CA GLY A 28 -2.16 10.39 2.25
C GLY A 28 -3.54 9.92 1.75
N ASP A 29 -3.76 9.89 0.44
CA ASP A 29 -5.01 9.43 -0.18
C ASP A 29 -5.23 7.91 0.04
N ASP A 30 -4.13 7.20 0.31
CA ASP A 30 -4.09 5.75 0.49
C ASP A 30 -4.92 5.28 1.68
N HIS A 31 -4.94 6.02 2.80
CA HIS A 31 -5.72 5.67 3.98
C HIS A 31 -7.21 5.46 3.67
N ALA A 32 -7.85 6.45 3.03
CA ALA A 32 -9.26 6.38 2.68
C ALA A 32 -9.54 5.31 1.62
N LEU A 33 -8.63 5.16 0.64
CA LEU A 33 -8.76 4.16 -0.41
C LEU A 33 -8.67 2.72 0.15
N LEU A 34 -7.72 2.49 1.04
CA LEU A 34 -7.48 1.20 1.65
C LEU A 34 -8.57 0.81 2.65
N ALA A 35 -9.09 1.77 3.43
CA ALA A 35 -10.26 1.53 4.28
C ALA A 35 -11.49 1.07 3.48
N LYS A 36 -11.76 1.71 2.33
CA LYS A 36 -12.84 1.29 1.43
C LYS A 36 -12.62 -0.13 0.89
N ARG A 37 -11.40 -0.46 0.49
CA ARG A 37 -11.05 -1.82 0.02
C ARG A 37 -11.22 -2.87 1.10
N HIS A 38 -10.82 -2.55 2.33
CA HIS A 38 -11.02 -3.42 3.48
C HIS A 38 -12.50 -3.74 3.68
N GLY A 39 -13.37 -2.72 3.73
CA GLY A 39 -14.81 -2.91 3.86
C GLY A 39 -15.42 -3.74 2.74
N LEU A 40 -14.99 -3.54 1.49
CA LEU A 40 -15.44 -4.35 0.35
C LEU A 40 -15.08 -5.83 0.52
N TYR A 41 -13.85 -6.11 0.95
CA TYR A 41 -13.36 -7.47 1.14
C TYR A 41 -14.06 -8.17 2.29
N GLU A 42 -14.28 -7.47 3.40
CA GLU A 42 -15.06 -7.98 4.55
C GLU A 42 -16.50 -8.30 4.15
N ALA A 43 -17.17 -7.41 3.41
CA ALA A 43 -18.52 -7.67 2.90
C ALA A 43 -18.55 -8.87 1.93
N ALA A 44 -17.56 -8.99 1.05
CA ALA A 44 -17.45 -10.11 0.12
C ALA A 44 -17.20 -11.45 0.86
N LYS A 45 -16.42 -11.42 1.94
CA LYS A 45 -16.18 -12.57 2.81
C LYS A 45 -17.44 -12.96 3.57
N ALA A 46 -18.13 -12.01 4.18
CA ALA A 46 -19.38 -12.25 4.89
C ALA A 46 -20.45 -12.88 3.98
N ARG A 47 -20.51 -12.47 2.70
CA ARG A 47 -21.47 -13.03 1.73
C ARG A 47 -21.18 -14.49 1.36
N ASN A 48 -19.92 -14.88 1.25
CA ASN A 48 -19.54 -16.25 0.84
C ASN A 48 -18.36 -16.80 1.65
N PRO A 49 -18.54 -17.12 2.94
CA PRO A 49 -17.42 -17.50 3.82
C PRO A 49 -16.64 -18.71 3.31
N ALA A 50 -17.31 -19.70 2.69
CA ALA A 50 -16.69 -20.92 2.17
C ALA A 50 -15.65 -20.68 1.05
N ARG A 51 -15.66 -19.50 0.39
CA ARG A 51 -14.62 -19.14 -0.59
C ARG A 51 -13.31 -18.67 0.04
N TRP A 52 -13.29 -18.44 1.35
CA TRP A 52 -12.16 -17.86 2.06
C TRP A 52 -11.58 -18.87 3.03
N SER A 53 -10.30 -19.21 2.85
CA SER A 53 -9.57 -20.09 3.78
C SER A 53 -9.15 -19.38 5.08
N GLY A 54 -9.23 -18.05 5.13
CA GLY A 54 -8.77 -17.28 6.29
C GLY A 54 -9.20 -15.81 6.28
N GLY A 55 -8.38 -14.94 6.86
CA GLY A 55 -8.57 -13.48 6.87
C GLY A 55 -8.57 -12.86 5.47
N THR A 56 -9.09 -11.65 5.34
CA THR A 56 -8.91 -10.89 4.10
C THR A 56 -7.46 -10.42 3.98
N ARG A 57 -7.08 -9.94 2.79
CA ARG A 57 -5.77 -9.31 2.59
C ARG A 57 -5.58 -8.14 3.57
N ASN A 58 -4.35 -7.95 4.06
CA ASN A 58 -3.99 -6.78 4.84
C ASN A 58 -4.10 -5.52 3.96
N TRP A 59 -5.03 -4.64 4.33
CA TRP A 59 -5.26 -3.34 3.69
C TRP A 59 -4.83 -2.18 4.60
N THR A 60 -3.87 -2.39 5.49
CA THR A 60 -3.28 -1.30 6.28
C THR A 60 -2.38 -0.45 5.38
N SER A 61 -2.44 0.88 5.56
CA SER A 61 -1.54 1.82 4.89
C SER A 61 -0.09 1.53 5.25
N VAL A 62 0.78 1.52 4.24
CA VAL A 62 2.23 1.47 4.50
C VAL A 62 2.62 2.90 4.85
N GLY A 63 3.07 3.12 6.09
CA GLY A 63 3.47 4.44 6.57
C GLY A 63 4.66 5.02 5.80
N ALA A 64 5.17 6.16 6.27
CA ALA A 64 6.34 6.79 5.65
C ALA A 64 7.51 5.80 5.53
N VAL A 65 8.10 5.73 4.33
CA VAL A 65 9.28 4.92 4.05
C VAL A 65 10.38 5.84 3.53
N ASP A 66 11.55 5.76 4.14
CA ASP A 66 12.71 6.52 3.70
C ASP A 66 13.41 5.82 2.52
N LEU A 67 13.62 6.54 1.41
CA LEU A 67 14.52 6.08 0.36
C LEU A 67 15.95 6.30 0.83
N ASN A 68 16.63 5.20 1.15
CA ASN A 68 18.02 5.21 1.60
C ASN A 68 18.18 5.96 2.95
N SER A 69 17.69 5.34 4.02
CA SER A 69 18.02 5.76 5.38
C SER A 69 19.52 6.02 5.44
N GLN A 70 19.93 7.27 5.69
CA GLN A 70 21.34 7.62 5.91
C GLN A 70 21.91 6.52 6.80
N ARG A 71 22.96 5.82 6.32
CA ARG A 71 23.62 4.78 7.11
C ARG A 71 23.78 5.35 8.51
N GLN A 72 23.04 4.80 9.47
CA GLN A 72 23.30 5.13 10.86
C GLN A 72 24.69 4.57 11.10
N ASP A 73 25.70 5.43 11.01
CA ASP A 73 27.06 5.09 11.38
C ASP A 73 26.97 4.58 12.81
N LYS A 74 27.06 3.26 12.97
CA LYS A 74 27.28 2.64 14.27
C LYS A 74 28.64 3.16 14.73
N LYS A 75 28.67 4.26 15.48
CA LYS A 75 29.81 4.57 16.34
C LYS A 75 29.85 3.46 17.38
N ALA A 76 30.71 2.49 17.14
CA ALA A 76 31.15 1.56 18.16
C ALA A 76 31.83 2.36 19.28
N ALA A 77 31.41 2.08 20.52
CA ALA A 77 32.10 2.50 21.73
C ALA A 77 33.36 1.64 21.93
#